data_AF-A0A965QYZ6-F1
#
_entry.id   AF-A0A965QYZ6-F1
#
_cell.length_a   1.000
_cell.length_b   1.000
_cell.length_c   1.000
_cell.angle_alpha   90.00
_cell.angle_beta   90.00
_cell.angle_gamma   90.00
#
_symmetry.space_group_name_H-M   'P 1'
#
loop_
_entity.id
_entity.type
_entity.pdbx_description
1 polymer ?
#
loop_
_entity_poly.entity_id
_entity_poly.type
_entity_poly.pdbx_seq_one_letter_code
_entity_poly.pdbx_strand_id
1 'polypeptide(L)'
;EHVQVMARDLDWWLAHLSNYGSLFLGENTVAYGDKCSGPNHILPTRGAARYSGGLSVGKFIKTLTWQRLDRSAGSAVGQVAARISRLEGMEGHARTGDIRLHKFFPDQAFELGSLDDYPAESWSGTPAADTTANT
;
A
#
# COMPACT_ATOMS: atom_id res chain seq x y z
N GLU A 1 15.70 -8.75 19.40
CA GLU A 1 15.02 -10.04 19.24
C GLU A 1 14.18 -10.29 20.49
N HIS A 2 14.76 -10.79 21.57
CA HIS A 2 14.12 -10.92 22.88
C HIS A 2 14.57 -9.80 23.83
N VAL A 3 13.68 -9.34 24.72
CA VAL A 3 14.01 -8.45 25.83
C VAL A 3 13.38 -9.02 27.10
N GLN A 4 14.17 -9.22 28.16
CA GLN A 4 13.67 -9.52 29.50
C GLN A 4 13.89 -8.32 30.41
N VAL A 5 12.84 -7.90 31.09
CA VAL A 5 12.88 -6.82 32.08
C VAL A 5 12.74 -7.42 33.47
N MET A 6 13.78 -7.25 34.29
CA MET A 6 13.79 -7.61 35.70
C MET A 6 13.84 -6.31 36.51
N ALA A 7 12.66 -5.75 36.80
CA ALA A 7 12.51 -4.49 37.51
C ALA A 7 11.27 -4.51 38.41
N ARG A 8 11.17 -3.56 39.34
CA ARG A 8 10.00 -3.42 40.22
C ARG A 8 8.77 -2.90 39.49
N ASP A 9 8.93 -1.85 38.69
CA ASP A 9 7.84 -1.19 37.97
C ASP A 9 7.77 -1.69 36.53
N LEU A 10 7.15 -2.85 36.33
CA LEU A 10 7.04 -3.48 35.00
C LEU A 10 6.12 -2.70 34.06
N ASP A 11 5.11 -2.01 34.59
CA ASP A 11 4.17 -1.21 33.81
C ASP A 11 4.86 -0.01 33.15
N TRP A 12 5.79 0.64 33.88
CA TRP A 12 6.63 1.68 33.28
C TRP A 12 7.41 1.15 32.09
N TRP A 13 8.08 0.00 32.20
CA TRP A 13 8.84 -0.57 31.08
C TRP A 13 7.96 -0.98 29.90
N LEU A 14 6.80 -1.60 30.17
CA LEU A 14 5.82 -1.95 29.15
C LEU A 14 5.36 -0.71 28.37
N ALA A 15 5.15 0.43 29.04
CA ALA A 15 4.71 1.67 28.43
C ALA A 15 5.79 2.40 27.62
N HIS A 16 7.09 2.17 27.91
CA HIS A 16 8.19 2.96 27.33
C HIS A 16 9.03 2.20 26.31
N LEU A 17 8.99 0.87 26.28
CA LEU A 17 9.71 0.09 25.27
C LEU A 17 8.87 -0.03 23.99
N SER A 18 9.48 0.27 22.84
CA SER A 18 8.77 0.28 21.55
C SER A 18 9.40 -0.63 20.48
N ASN A 19 10.59 -1.20 20.73
CA ASN A 19 11.35 -1.97 19.75
C ASN A 19 11.81 -3.31 20.33
N TYR A 20 10.99 -4.35 20.23
CA TYR A 20 11.30 -5.72 20.63
C TYR A 20 10.57 -6.72 19.74
N GLY A 21 11.12 -7.93 19.58
CA GLY A 21 10.40 -9.03 18.93
C GLY A 21 9.41 -9.68 19.89
N SER A 22 9.86 -9.95 21.12
CA SER A 22 9.04 -10.39 22.25
C SER A 22 9.59 -9.79 23.54
N LEU A 23 8.68 -9.35 24.42
CA LEU A 23 8.99 -8.70 25.69
C LEU A 23 8.55 -9.61 26.84
N PHE A 24 9.50 -9.91 27.72
CA PHE A 24 9.30 -10.75 28.91
C PHE A 24 9.43 -9.87 30.16
N LEU A 25 8.39 -9.81 30.98
CA LEU A 25 8.33 -8.94 32.16
C LEU A 25 8.34 -9.77 33.45
N GLY A 26 9.37 -9.59 34.26
CA GLY A 26 9.55 -10.32 35.51
C GLY A 26 10.44 -11.56 35.40
N GLU A 27 10.56 -12.27 36.52
CA GLU A 27 11.54 -13.34 36.70
C GLU A 27 11.11 -14.66 36.03
N ASN A 28 9.81 -14.93 35.92
CA ASN A 28 9.27 -16.23 35.52
C ASN A 28 8.76 -16.30 34.06
N THR A 29 9.30 -15.51 33.12
CA THR A 29 8.63 -15.35 31.80
C THR A 29 9.37 -15.92 30.60
N VAL A 30 10.71 -15.99 30.61
CA VAL A 30 11.48 -16.41 29.41
C VAL A 30 11.34 -17.89 29.12
N ALA A 31 11.37 -18.76 30.14
CA ALA A 31 11.31 -20.21 29.97
C ALA A 31 10.01 -20.70 29.28
N TYR A 32 8.90 -19.96 29.45
CA TYR A 32 7.62 -20.28 28.83
C TYR A 32 7.46 -19.62 27.46
N GLY A 33 8.17 -18.51 27.21
CA GLY A 33 8.21 -17.77 25.95
C GLY A 33 8.50 -18.63 24.74
N ASP A 34 9.59 -19.40 24.83
CA ASP A 34 10.11 -20.16 23.69
C ASP A 34 9.29 -21.42 23.38
N LYS A 35 8.43 -21.85 24.31
CA LYS A 35 7.85 -23.20 24.32
C LYS A 35 6.33 -23.24 24.33
N CYS A 36 5.66 -22.53 25.24
CA CYS A 36 4.26 -22.83 25.54
C CYS A 36 3.37 -21.64 25.93
N SER A 37 3.93 -20.44 26.12
CA SER A 37 3.15 -19.27 26.56
C SER A 37 2.28 -18.65 25.46
N GLY A 38 2.52 -18.98 24.18
CA GLY A 38 1.73 -18.53 23.03
C GLY A 38 2.45 -17.62 22.03
N PRO A 39 3.30 -16.64 22.44
CA PRO A 39 4.11 -15.86 21.51
C PRO A 39 5.02 -16.74 20.63
N ASN A 40 5.26 -16.29 19.40
CA ASN A 40 6.11 -17.01 18.47
C ASN A 40 7.59 -16.68 18.71
N HIS A 41 8.46 -17.69 18.80
CA HIS A 41 9.91 -17.48 19.00
C HIS A 41 10.68 -17.16 17.71
N ILE A 42 10.05 -17.21 16.53
CA ILE A 42 10.67 -16.79 15.27
C ILE A 42 10.58 -15.26 15.20
N LEU A 43 11.64 -14.61 15.67
CA LEU A 43 11.69 -13.17 15.88
C LEU A 43 12.70 -12.45 14.98
N PRO A 44 12.48 -11.14 14.71
CA PRO A 44 13.43 -10.33 13.96
C PRO A 44 14.75 -10.11 14.75
N THR A 45 15.87 -10.35 14.07
CA THR A 45 17.24 -10.11 14.58
C THR A 45 17.89 -8.90 13.89
N ARG A 46 19.12 -8.55 14.28
CA ARG A 46 19.91 -7.46 13.64
C ARG A 46 19.17 -6.11 13.57
N GLY A 47 18.39 -5.77 14.59
CA GLY A 47 17.66 -4.50 14.68
C GLY A 47 16.35 -4.46 13.89
N ALA A 48 15.94 -5.53 13.22
CA ALA A 48 14.73 -5.56 12.41
C ALA A 48 13.43 -5.39 13.23
N ALA A 49 13.48 -5.55 14.56
CA ALA A 49 12.37 -5.21 15.46
C ALA A 49 11.93 -3.73 15.38
N ARG A 50 12.73 -2.85 14.76
CA ARG A 50 12.39 -1.44 14.51
C ARG A 50 11.36 -1.23 13.38
N TYR A 51 11.19 -2.21 12.50
CA TYR A 51 10.34 -2.08 11.31
C TYR A 51 9.57 -3.38 10.97
N SER A 52 9.71 -4.44 11.76
CA SER A 52 8.93 -5.67 11.63
C SER A 52 8.71 -6.33 12.99
N GLY A 53 7.64 -7.12 13.10
CA GLY A 53 7.37 -7.95 14.27
C GLY A 53 7.78 -9.42 14.09
N GLY A 54 7.60 -10.21 15.16
CA GLY A 54 7.73 -11.66 15.14
C GLY A 54 6.84 -12.35 14.10
N LEU A 55 7.10 -13.61 13.81
CA LEU A 55 6.25 -14.42 12.95
C LEU A 55 4.82 -14.47 13.50
N SER A 56 3.85 -14.21 12.65
CA SER A 56 2.43 -14.21 12.98
C SER A 56 1.62 -14.80 11.83
N VAL A 57 0.35 -15.11 12.08
CA VAL A 57 -0.58 -15.56 11.02
C VAL A 57 -0.63 -14.57 9.86
N GLY A 58 -0.48 -13.27 10.14
CA GLY A 58 -0.43 -12.23 9.11
C GLY A 58 0.69 -12.42 8.08
N LYS A 59 1.80 -13.10 8.41
CA LYS A 59 2.87 -13.43 7.46
C LYS A 59 2.51 -14.57 6.49
N PHE A 60 1.43 -15.29 6.75
CA PHE A 60 0.90 -16.35 5.87
C PHE A 60 -0.33 -15.91 5.07
N ILE A 61 -0.80 -14.68 5.28
CA ILE A 61 -1.93 -14.09 4.55
C ILE A 61 -1.37 -13.22 3.41
N LYS A 62 -1.93 -13.38 2.21
CA LYS A 62 -1.72 -12.45 1.11
C LYS A 62 -2.83 -11.41 1.08
N THR A 63 -2.51 -10.16 1.38
CA THR A 63 -3.45 -9.03 1.26
C THR A 63 -3.60 -8.64 -0.21
N LEU A 64 -4.75 -8.96 -0.80
CA LEU A 64 -5.08 -8.58 -2.18
C LEU A 64 -6.00 -7.36 -2.19
N THR A 65 -5.69 -6.38 -3.03
CA THR A 65 -6.55 -5.22 -3.29
C THR A 65 -7.20 -5.34 -4.67
N TRP A 66 -8.46 -4.96 -4.79
CA TRP A 66 -9.17 -4.87 -6.05
C TRP A 66 -9.99 -3.58 -6.09
N GLN A 67 -10.28 -3.10 -7.30
CA GLN A 67 -11.14 -1.94 -7.50
C GLN A 67 -12.07 -2.17 -8.69
N ARG A 68 -13.29 -1.65 -8.58
CA ARG A 68 -14.25 -1.53 -9.67
C ARG A 68 -14.81 -0.12 -9.63
N LEU A 69 -14.80 0.54 -10.78
CA LEU A 69 -15.25 1.91 -10.89
C LEU A 69 -16.56 1.94 -11.68
N ASP A 70 -17.57 2.57 -11.10
CA ASP A 70 -18.80 2.86 -11.81
C ASP A 70 -18.56 3.95 -12.85
N ARG A 71 -19.35 3.94 -13.92
CA ARG A 71 -19.19 4.91 -15.01
C ARG A 71 -19.20 6.35 -14.49
N SER A 72 -20.20 6.74 -13.70
CA SER A 72 -20.32 8.10 -13.14
C SER A 72 -19.09 8.55 -12.35
N ALA A 73 -18.42 7.65 -11.63
CA ALA A 73 -17.20 7.95 -10.88
C ALA A 73 -15.98 8.12 -11.81
N GLY A 74 -16.00 7.48 -12.98
CA GLY A 74 -14.95 7.59 -14.00
C GLY A 74 -14.70 9.00 -14.52
N SER A 75 -15.73 9.85 -14.59
CA SER A 75 -15.60 11.26 -14.98
C SER A 75 -14.74 12.05 -13.97
N ALA A 76 -15.00 11.89 -12.67
CA ALA A 76 -14.26 12.57 -11.62
C ALA A 76 -12.82 12.06 -11.48
N VAL A 77 -12.64 10.73 -11.46
CA VAL A 77 -11.31 10.13 -11.26
C VAL A 77 -10.43 10.26 -12.50
N GLY A 78 -11.01 10.15 -13.70
CA GLY A 78 -10.27 10.21 -14.96
C GLY A 78 -9.50 11.51 -15.15
N GLN A 79 -10.15 12.66 -14.91
CA GLN A 79 -9.50 13.97 -15.11
C GLN A 79 -8.40 14.23 -14.09
N VAL A 80 -8.60 13.78 -12.84
CA VAL A 80 -7.59 13.90 -11.78
C VAL A 80 -6.39 13.00 -12.09
N ALA A 81 -6.64 11.75 -12.50
CA ALA A 81 -5.61 10.82 -12.90
C ALA A 81 -4.79 11.38 -14.09
N ALA A 82 -5.45 11.96 -15.09
CA ALA A 82 -4.79 12.59 -16.23
C ALA A 82 -3.84 13.71 -15.79
N ARG A 83 -4.31 14.63 -14.94
CA ARG A 83 -3.48 15.75 -14.43
C ARG A 83 -2.31 15.27 -13.59
N ILE A 84 -2.53 14.34 -12.64
CA ILE A 84 -1.45 13.80 -11.79
C ILE A 84 -0.41 13.11 -12.66
N SER A 85 -0.83 12.26 -13.60
CA SER A 85 0.08 11.56 -14.49
C SER A 85 0.90 12.52 -15.35
N ARG A 86 0.35 13.68 -15.76
CA ARG A 86 1.12 14.71 -16.47
C ARG A 86 2.13 15.42 -15.58
N LEU A 87 1.75 15.76 -14.35
CA LEU A 87 2.70 16.34 -13.37
C LEU A 87 3.85 15.38 -13.05
N GLU A 88 3.61 14.07 -13.13
CA GLU A 88 4.63 13.02 -12.91
C GLU A 88 5.43 12.67 -14.17
N GLY A 89 5.17 13.28 -15.34
CA GLY A 89 5.84 12.96 -16.60
C GLY A 89 5.41 11.61 -17.21
N MET A 90 4.26 11.06 -16.81
CA MET A 90 3.74 9.75 -17.21
C MET A 90 2.62 9.86 -18.27
N GLU A 91 2.92 10.41 -19.45
CA GLU A 91 1.92 10.72 -20.48
C GLU A 91 1.09 9.49 -20.93
N GLY A 92 1.70 8.29 -20.97
CA GLY A 92 0.98 7.05 -21.27
C GLY A 92 -0.18 6.79 -20.29
N HIS A 93 0.02 7.04 -18.99
CA HIS A 93 -1.02 6.89 -17.96
C HIS A 93 -2.11 7.95 -18.13
N ALA A 94 -1.72 9.20 -18.40
CA ALA A 94 -2.64 10.31 -18.61
C ALA A 94 -3.60 10.03 -19.77
N ARG A 95 -3.05 9.58 -20.90
CA ARG A 95 -3.83 9.24 -22.10
C ARG A 95 -4.85 8.13 -21.85
N THR A 96 -4.57 7.20 -20.94
CA THR A 96 -5.56 6.17 -20.58
C THR A 96 -6.82 6.78 -19.94
N GLY A 97 -6.67 7.88 -19.18
CA GLY A 97 -7.76 8.66 -18.61
C GLY A 97 -8.52 9.41 -19.71
N ASP A 98 -7.80 10.19 -20.52
CA ASP A 98 -8.37 11.00 -21.60
C ASP A 98 -9.24 10.18 -22.56
N ILE A 99 -8.74 9.02 -23.01
CA ILE A 99 -9.47 8.13 -23.93
C ILE A 99 -10.79 7.66 -23.30
N ARG A 100 -10.80 7.34 -22.00
CA ARG A 100 -12.01 6.89 -21.30
C ARG A 100 -12.99 8.04 -21.09
N LEU A 101 -12.49 9.23 -20.75
CA LEU A 101 -13.31 10.43 -20.60
C LEU A 101 -13.98 10.79 -21.94
N HIS A 102 -13.21 10.86 -23.02
CA HIS A 102 -13.73 11.12 -24.35
C HIS A 102 -14.72 10.04 -24.80
N LYS A 103 -14.41 8.75 -24.56
CA LYS A 103 -15.29 7.63 -24.96
C LYS A 103 -16.62 7.60 -24.22
N PHE A 104 -16.62 7.91 -22.92
CA PHE A 104 -17.79 7.71 -22.07
C PHE A 104 -18.53 8.99 -21.69
N PHE A 105 -17.91 10.16 -21.90
CA PHE A 105 -18.44 11.48 -21.60
C PHE A 105 -18.10 12.48 -22.73
N PRO A 106 -18.49 12.20 -23.99
CA PRO A 106 -18.09 13.01 -25.14
C PRO A 106 -18.61 14.46 -25.07
N ASP A 107 -19.72 14.69 -24.37
CA ASP A 107 -20.36 16.01 -24.26
C ASP A 107 -19.87 16.81 -23.04
N GLN A 108 -18.88 16.30 -22.30
CA GLN A 108 -18.31 16.96 -21.11
C GLN A 108 -16.90 17.47 -21.38
N ALA A 109 -16.63 18.69 -20.92
CA ALA A 109 -15.28 19.26 -20.91
C ALA A 109 -14.53 18.86 -19.65
N PHE A 110 -13.25 18.54 -19.79
CA PHE A 110 -12.37 18.13 -18.68
C PHE A 110 -11.08 18.93 -18.68
N GLU A 111 -10.61 19.28 -17.49
CA GLU A 111 -9.28 19.86 -17.30
C GLU A 111 -8.26 18.75 -17.15
N LEU A 112 -7.57 18.40 -18.25
CA LEU A 112 -6.69 17.22 -18.31
C LEU A 112 -5.22 17.52 -17.98
N GLY A 113 -4.86 18.79 -17.88
CA GLY A 113 -3.47 19.25 -17.74
C GLY A 113 -2.66 19.12 -19.04
N SER A 114 -1.51 19.79 -19.09
CA SER A 114 -0.56 19.71 -20.21
C SER A 114 0.85 19.48 -19.69
N LEU A 115 1.63 18.70 -20.43
CA LEU A 115 3.08 18.71 -20.34
C LEU A 115 3.56 19.61 -21.50
N ASP A 116 4.44 20.57 -21.22
CA ASP A 116 4.91 21.54 -22.22
C ASP A 116 5.50 20.87 -23.48
N ASP A 117 5.96 19.62 -23.38
CA ASP A 117 6.52 18.83 -24.48
C ASP A 117 5.51 17.94 -25.25
N TYR A 118 4.25 17.82 -24.79
CA TYR A 118 3.22 16.97 -25.42
C TYR A 118 1.83 17.62 -25.42
N PRO A 119 1.48 18.42 -26.44
CA PRO A 119 0.14 19.00 -26.54
C PRO A 119 -0.92 17.91 -26.76
N ALA A 120 -2.06 18.08 -26.08
CA ALA A 120 -3.21 17.16 -26.10
C ALA A 120 -3.80 16.93 -27.50
N GLU A 121 -3.56 17.84 -28.46
CA GLU A 121 -4.10 17.81 -29.83
C GLU A 121 -3.37 16.86 -30.80
N SER A 122 -2.32 16.17 -30.34
CA SER A 122 -1.40 15.39 -31.21
C SER A 122 -1.91 14.03 -31.73
N TRP A 123 -3.20 13.71 -31.64
CA TRP A 123 -3.69 12.37 -32.00
C TRP A 123 -4.99 12.33 -32.82
N SER A 124 -4.94 11.65 -33.97
CA SER A 124 -6.05 11.45 -34.93
C SER A 124 -6.47 9.97 -35.08
N GLY A 125 -6.13 9.11 -34.12
CA GLY A 125 -6.45 7.68 -34.21
C GLY A 125 -7.82 7.33 -33.62
N THR A 126 -8.38 6.19 -34.00
CA THR A 126 -9.56 5.59 -33.37
C THR A 126 -9.07 4.37 -32.59
N PRO A 127 -9.37 4.17 -31.29
CA PRO A 127 -8.86 2.99 -30.58
C PRO A 127 -9.68 1.75 -30.95
N ALA A 128 -9.02 0.75 -31.52
CA ALA A 128 -9.56 -0.59 -31.68
C ALA A 128 -9.81 -1.23 -30.30
N ALA A 129 -10.98 -1.86 -30.15
CA ALA A 129 -11.31 -2.63 -28.97
C ALA A 129 -10.68 -4.03 -29.10
N ASP A 130 -9.62 -4.30 -28.34
CA ASP A 130 -9.19 -5.68 -28.09
C ASP A 130 -9.23 -5.94 -26.59
N THR A 131 -10.06 -6.91 -26.20
CA THR A 131 -10.21 -7.40 -24.84
C THR A 131 -9.82 -8.86 -24.82
N THR A 132 -8.56 -9.13 -24.52
CA THR A 132 -8.14 -10.43 -24.01
C THR A 132 -7.28 -10.20 -22.77
N ALA A 133 -7.89 -10.37 -21.59
CA ALA A 133 -7.16 -10.54 -20.34
C ALA A 133 -7.06 -12.06 -20.11
N ASN A 134 -5.83 -12.58 -20.07
CA ASN A 134 -5.57 -13.94 -19.63
C ASN A 134 -5.03 -13.93 -18.19
N THR A 135 -5.38 -14.96 -17.44
CA THR A 135 -5.08 -15.19 -16.01
C THR A 135 -3.60 -15.33 -15.71
#